data_AF-A0A1J4TY93-F1
#
_entry.id   AF-A0A1J4TY93-F1
#
_cell.length_a   1.000
_cell.length_b   1.000
_cell.length_c   1.000
_cell.angle_alpha   90.00
_cell.angle_beta   90.00
_cell.angle_gamma   90.00
#
_symmetry.space_group_name_H-M   'P 1'
#
loop_
_entity.id
_entity.type
_entity.pdbx_description
1 polymer ?
#
loop_
_entity_poly.entity_id
_entity_poly.type
_entity_poly.pdbx_seq_one_letter_code
_entity_poly.pdbx_strand_id
1 'polypeptide(L)'
;MPTWIIYALFSAISASFVAIFGKIGISSLDTTVATTVRAIIMAVFLMLTTVILGKTQHLSSISSRALFFIVLSGIAGAVSWLFYFFALSKGPASGVAALDRLSVVFVFTFSLLLLGEKFEFRSLFGVVLITVGAILMSVR
;
A
#
# COMPACT_ATOMS: atom_id res chain seq x y z
N MET A 1 23.72 -2.97 -6.67
CA MET A 1 22.28 -3.34 -6.61
C MET A 1 21.49 -2.29 -7.36
N PRO A 2 20.44 -2.67 -8.12
CA PRO A 2 19.64 -1.70 -8.86
C PRO A 2 18.90 -0.74 -7.89
N THR A 3 18.86 0.55 -8.25
CA THR A 3 18.42 1.66 -7.38
C THR A 3 16.99 1.49 -6.83
N TRP A 4 16.11 0.82 -7.56
CA TRP A 4 14.72 0.57 -7.13
C TRP A 4 14.62 -0.29 -5.87
N ILE A 5 15.60 -1.19 -5.62
CA ILE A 5 15.63 -2.02 -4.42
C ILE A 5 15.81 -1.15 -3.18
N ILE A 6 16.69 -0.14 -3.25
CA ILE A 6 16.96 0.77 -2.14
C ILE A 6 15.69 1.54 -1.80
N TYR A 7 15.00 2.10 -2.81
CA TYR A 7 13.73 2.80 -2.60
C TYR A 7 12.63 1.88 -2.05
N ALA A 8 12.56 0.62 -2.50
CA ALA A 8 11.60 -0.36 -1.99
C ALA A 8 11.88 -0.73 -0.52
N LEU A 9 13.15 -0.84 -0.12
CA LEU A 9 13.52 -1.08 1.28
C LEU A 9 13.14 0.09 2.18
N PHE A 10 13.40 1.33 1.76
CA PHE A 10 12.92 2.51 2.48
C PHE A 10 11.39 2.53 2.59
N SER A 11 10.68 2.19 1.51
CA SER A 11 9.21 2.06 1.53
C SER A 11 8.74 0.99 2.54
N ALA A 12 9.41 -0.15 2.61
CA ALA A 12 9.09 -1.21 3.57
C ALA A 12 9.27 -0.76 5.02
N ILE A 13 10.35 -0.01 5.31
CA ILE A 13 10.59 0.58 6.63
C ILE A 13 9.52 1.62 6.96
N SER A 14 9.19 2.53 6.04
CA SER A 14 8.12 3.51 6.27
C SER A 14 6.76 2.83 6.47
N ALA A 15 6.46 1.76 5.74
CA ALA A 15 5.22 1.00 5.87
C ALA A 15 5.11 0.28 7.23
N SER A 16 6.22 -0.16 7.83
CA SER A 16 6.18 -0.76 9.17
C SER A 16 5.82 0.27 10.24
N PHE A 17 6.38 1.49 10.15
CA PHE A 17 5.97 2.61 11.04
C PHE A 17 4.50 2.96 10.89
N VAL A 18 3.97 2.95 9.65
CA VAL A 18 2.54 3.15 9.40
C VAL A 18 1.68 2.14 10.17
N ALA A 19 2.05 0.87 10.17
CA ALA A 19 1.31 -0.17 10.87
C ALA A 19 1.33 0.03 12.39
N ILE A 20 2.51 0.32 12.95
CA ILE A 20 2.70 0.49 14.39
C ILE A 20 2.02 1.77 14.90
N PHE A 21 2.30 2.93 14.29
CA PHE A 21 1.68 4.19 14.70
C PHE A 21 0.19 4.22 14.40
N GLY A 22 -0.25 3.59 13.30
CA GLY A 22 -1.67 3.46 12.99
C GLY A 22 -2.41 2.66 14.05
N LYS A 23 -1.86 1.52 14.49
CA LYS A 23 -2.46 0.73 15.56
C LYS A 23 -2.53 1.49 16.88
N ILE A 24 -1.45 2.20 17.25
CA ILE A 24 -1.42 3.03 18.47
C ILE A 24 -2.48 4.16 18.38
N GLY A 25 -2.54 4.86 17.25
CA GLY A 25 -3.43 6.01 17.06
C GLY A 25 -4.92 5.68 16.96
N ILE A 26 -5.28 4.48 16.54
CA ILE A 26 -6.68 4.03 16.41
C ILE A 26 -7.25 3.52 17.73
N SER A 27 -6.41 3.26 18.74
CA SER A 27 -6.84 2.62 20.00
C SER A 27 -7.90 3.42 20.79
N SER A 28 -8.08 4.71 20.50
CA SER A 28 -9.03 5.61 21.18
C SER A 28 -10.01 6.33 20.24
N LEU A 29 -9.99 6.05 18.93
CA LEU A 29 -10.76 6.77 17.92
C LEU A 29 -11.46 5.81 16.96
N ASP A 30 -12.55 6.29 16.33
CA ASP A 30 -13.14 5.58 15.21
C ASP A 30 -12.13 5.44 14.05
N THR A 31 -12.03 4.24 13.48
CA THR A 31 -11.06 3.92 12.41
C THR A 31 -11.23 4.80 11.18
N THR A 32 -12.47 5.18 10.85
CA THR A 32 -12.79 6.01 9.68
C THR A 32 -12.33 7.44 9.92
N VAL A 33 -12.57 7.97 11.12
CA VAL A 33 -12.11 9.31 11.52
C VAL A 33 -10.58 9.38 11.52
N ALA A 34 -9.92 8.40 12.15
CA ALA A 34 -8.45 8.33 12.17
C ALA A 34 -7.85 8.24 10.75
N THR A 35 -8.45 7.44 9.87
CA THR A 35 -8.01 7.30 8.48
C THR A 35 -8.24 8.57 7.67
N THR A 36 -9.33 9.30 7.94
CA THR A 36 -9.62 10.60 7.29
C THR A 36 -8.58 11.65 7.67
N VAL A 37 -8.26 11.79 8.96
CA VAL A 37 -7.21 12.71 9.44
C VAL A 37 -5.87 12.38 8.79
N ARG A 38 -5.52 11.08 8.74
CA ARG A 38 -4.31 10.60 8.06
C ARG A 38 -4.29 10.96 6.58
N ALA A 39 -5.42 10.85 5.88
CA ALA A 39 -5.51 11.22 4.46
C ALA A 39 -5.25 12.72 4.25
N ILE A 40 -5.77 13.58 5.12
CA ILE A 40 -5.51 15.03 5.08
C ILE A 40 -4.02 15.33 5.28
N ILE A 41 -3.41 14.73 6.32
CA ILE A 41 -1.97 14.90 6.58
C ILE A 41 -1.14 14.46 5.38
N MET A 42 -1.47 13.33 4.77
CA MET A 42 -0.76 12.83 3.58
C MET A 42 -0.96 13.74 2.37
N ALA A 43 -2.17 14.26 2.15
CA ALA A 43 -2.45 15.19 1.07
C ALA A 43 -1.63 16.48 1.20
N VAL A 44 -1.58 17.07 2.39
CA VAL A 44 -0.77 18.26 2.68
C VAL A 44 0.71 17.97 2.46
N PHE A 45 1.21 16.82 2.95
CA PHE A 45 2.61 16.43 2.78
C PHE A 45 3.01 16.27 1.31
N LEU A 46 2.17 15.61 0.51
CA LEU A 46 2.40 15.45 -0.93
C LEU A 46 2.30 16.77 -1.69
N MET A 47 1.37 17.64 -1.31
CA MET A 47 1.24 18.98 -1.89
C MET A 47 2.50 19.81 -1.62
N LEU A 48 2.96 19.86 -0.37
CA LEU A 48 4.19 20.58 0.00
C LEU A 48 5.41 20.03 -0.75
N THR A 49 5.56 18.71 -0.80
CA THR A 49 6.66 18.06 -1.53
C THR A 49 6.64 18.43 -3.02
N THR A 50 5.46 18.47 -3.64
CA THR A 50 5.31 18.84 -5.06
C THR A 50 5.72 20.30 -5.32
N VAL A 51 5.39 21.20 -4.39
CA VAL A 51 5.77 22.62 -4.45
C VAL A 51 7.28 22.79 -4.25
N ILE A 52 7.86 22.17 -3.21
CA ILE A 52 9.30 22.26 -2.91
C ILE A 52 10.15 21.72 -4.05
N LEU A 53 9.72 20.64 -4.72
CA LEU A 53 10.41 20.06 -5.86
C LEU A 53 10.16 20.82 -7.18
N GLY A 54 9.37 21.90 -7.19
CA GLY A 54 9.09 22.70 -8.38
C GLY A 54 8.29 21.96 -9.46
N LYS A 55 7.54 20.91 -9.08
CA LYS A 55 6.82 20.03 -10.02
C LYS A 55 5.39 20.50 -10.32
N THR A 56 5.03 21.70 -9.90
CA THR A 56 3.68 22.27 -10.06
C THR A 56 3.23 22.38 -11.52
N GLN A 57 4.18 22.65 -12.43
CA GLN A 57 3.95 22.71 -13.89
C GLN A 57 3.53 21.37 -14.51
N HIS A 58 3.78 20.23 -13.87
CA HIS A 58 3.38 18.92 -14.39
C HIS A 58 1.90 18.59 -14.12
N LEU A 59 1.23 19.30 -13.22
CA LEU A 59 -0.19 19.07 -12.93
C LEU A 59 -1.08 19.36 -14.14
N SER A 60 -0.73 20.35 -14.97
CA SER A 60 -1.50 20.70 -16.18
C SER A 60 -1.24 19.74 -17.34
N SER A 61 -0.20 18.89 -17.26
CA SER A 61 0.14 17.90 -18.30
C SER A 61 -0.55 16.55 -18.13
N ILE A 62 -1.41 16.40 -17.11
CA ILE A 62 -2.12 15.14 -16.84
C ILE A 62 -3.21 14.95 -17.91
N SER A 63 -3.02 13.94 -18.78
CA SER A 63 -4.05 13.57 -19.75
C SER A 63 -5.32 13.04 -19.07
N SER A 64 -6.49 13.20 -19.71
CA SER A 64 -7.77 12.71 -19.18
C SER A 64 -7.77 11.20 -18.92
N ARG A 65 -7.04 10.43 -19.76
CA ARG A 65 -6.88 8.98 -19.55
C ARG A 65 -6.03 8.67 -18.32
N ALA A 66 -4.92 9.39 -18.11
CA ALA A 66 -4.11 9.23 -16.91
C ALA A 66 -4.91 9.61 -15.65
N LEU A 67 -5.70 10.69 -15.72
CA LEU A 67 -6.57 11.13 -14.62
C LEU A 67 -7.56 10.03 -14.22
N PHE A 68 -8.21 9.37 -15.20
CA PHE A 68 -9.12 8.26 -14.94
C PHE A 68 -8.45 7.11 -14.14
N PHE A 69 -7.26 6.67 -14.55
CA PHE A 69 -6.52 5.63 -13.83
C PHE A 69 -6.03 6.12 -12.45
N ILE A 70 -5.64 7.38 -12.31
CA ILE A 70 -5.25 7.98 -11.03
C ILE A 70 -6.43 7.99 -10.05
N VAL A 71 -7.63 8.37 -10.51
CA VAL A 71 -8.84 8.36 -9.68
C VAL A 71 -9.19 6.94 -9.27
N LEU A 72 -9.18 5.99 -10.21
CA LEU A 72 -9.48 4.59 -9.92
C LEU A 72 -8.48 3.99 -8.91
N SER A 73 -7.18 4.28 -9.09
CA SER A 73 -6.11 3.90 -8.15
C SER A 73 -6.30 4.55 -6.78
N GLY A 74 -6.66 5.84 -6.74
CA GLY A 74 -6.94 6.57 -5.50
C GLY A 74 -8.11 5.98 -4.72
N ILE A 75 -9.21 5.62 -5.40
CA ILE A 75 -10.36 4.94 -4.79
C ILE A 75 -9.93 3.57 -4.26
N ALA A 76 -9.21 2.77 -5.06
CA ALA A 76 -8.72 1.46 -4.63
C ALA A 76 -7.80 1.56 -3.40
N GLY A 77 -6.91 2.55 -3.37
CA GLY A 77 -6.03 2.82 -2.24
C GLY A 77 -6.79 3.25 -0.98
N ALA A 78 -7.78 4.12 -1.11
CA ALA A 78 -8.63 4.54 0.01
C ALA A 78 -9.42 3.37 0.61
N VAL A 79 -10.02 2.54 -0.24
CA VAL A 79 -10.75 1.33 0.19
C VAL A 79 -9.81 0.35 0.89
N SER A 80 -8.64 0.09 0.31
CA SER A 80 -7.60 -0.76 0.91
C SER A 80 -7.22 -0.27 2.30
N TRP A 81 -6.98 1.03 2.48
CA TRP A 81 -6.61 1.59 3.78
C TRP A 81 -7.73 1.50 4.81
N LEU A 82 -8.98 1.77 4.42
CA LEU A 82 -10.11 1.65 5.34
C LEU A 82 -10.20 0.24 5.93
N PHE A 83 -10.15 -0.79 5.07
CA PHE A 83 -10.19 -2.18 5.53
C PHE A 83 -8.93 -2.59 6.30
N TYR A 84 -7.75 -2.13 5.87
CA TYR A 84 -6.48 -2.40 6.56
C TYR A 84 -6.48 -1.85 8.00
N PHE A 85 -6.91 -0.60 8.19
CA PHE A 85 -6.96 0.01 9.52
C PHE A 85 -8.08 -0.56 10.39
N PHE A 86 -9.20 -0.96 9.79
CA PHE A 86 -10.24 -1.72 10.48
C PHE A 86 -9.74 -3.09 10.95
N ALA A 87 -8.92 -3.78 10.15
CA ALA A 87 -8.28 -5.03 10.55
C ALA A 87 -7.22 -4.78 11.65
N LEU A 88 -6.43 -3.71 11.56
CA LEU A 88 -5.45 -3.34 12.58
C LEU A 88 -6.08 -3.02 13.94
N SER A 89 -7.29 -2.45 13.96
CA SER A 89 -7.99 -2.15 15.22
C SER A 89 -8.46 -3.41 15.93
N LYS A 90 -8.78 -4.47 15.18
CA LYS A 90 -9.33 -5.73 15.71
C LYS A 90 -8.29 -6.84 15.87
N GLY A 91 -7.14 -6.74 15.22
CA GLY A 91 -6.15 -7.82 15.10
C GLY A 91 -4.73 -7.44 15.54
N PRO A 92 -3.82 -8.43 15.63
CA PRO A 92 -2.40 -8.17 15.87
C PRO A 92 -1.75 -7.46 14.67
N ALA A 93 -0.92 -6.43 14.92
CA ALA A 93 -0.28 -5.67 13.85
C ALA A 93 0.59 -6.54 12.93
N SER A 94 1.28 -7.53 13.51
CA SER A 94 2.13 -8.47 12.76
C SER A 94 1.32 -9.36 11.81
N GLY A 95 0.17 -9.88 12.26
CA GLY A 95 -0.70 -10.74 11.44
C GLY A 95 -1.38 -9.94 10.32
N VAL A 96 -1.92 -8.76 10.65
CA VAL A 96 -2.56 -7.88 9.66
C VAL A 96 -1.56 -7.38 8.62
N ALA A 97 -0.36 -6.98 9.03
CA ALA A 97 0.69 -6.57 8.10
C ALA A 97 1.17 -7.74 7.23
N ALA A 98 1.17 -8.98 7.74
CA ALA A 98 1.52 -10.15 6.95
C ALA A 98 0.44 -10.48 5.90
N LEU A 99 -0.85 -10.41 6.28
CA LEU A 99 -1.96 -10.58 5.34
C LEU A 99 -1.99 -9.52 4.25
N ASP A 100 -1.68 -8.27 4.58
CA ASP A 100 -1.59 -7.18 3.60
C ASP A 100 -0.55 -7.48 2.50
N ARG A 101 0.51 -8.24 2.81
CA ARG A 101 1.51 -8.69 1.82
C ARG A 101 0.99 -9.75 0.85
N LEU A 102 -0.15 -10.37 1.12
CA LEU A 102 -0.84 -11.20 0.11
C LEU A 102 -1.30 -10.38 -1.10
N SER A 103 -1.32 -9.04 -1.02
CA SER A 103 -1.46 -8.17 -2.19
C SER A 103 -0.50 -8.56 -3.33
N VAL A 104 0.70 -9.06 -3.03
CA VAL A 104 1.65 -9.56 -4.04
C VAL A 104 1.06 -10.73 -4.83
N VAL A 105 0.29 -11.61 -4.20
CA VAL A 105 -0.38 -12.75 -4.87
C VAL A 105 -1.44 -12.23 -5.84
N PHE A 106 -2.24 -11.25 -5.40
CA PHE A 106 -3.26 -10.63 -6.25
C PHE A 106 -2.63 -9.86 -7.41
N VAL A 107 -1.56 -9.11 -7.17
CA VAL A 107 -0.80 -8.41 -8.23
C VAL A 107 -0.23 -9.42 -9.23
N PHE A 108 0.39 -10.51 -8.76
CA PHE A 108 0.88 -11.57 -9.63
C PHE A 108 -0.23 -12.17 -10.51
N THR A 109 -1.40 -12.44 -9.90
CA THR A 109 -2.56 -12.99 -10.60
C THR A 109 -3.15 -12.01 -11.61
N PHE A 110 -3.28 -10.73 -11.25
CA PHE A 110 -3.79 -9.69 -12.15
C PHE A 110 -2.80 -9.33 -13.25
N SER A 111 -1.49 -9.36 -12.99
CA SER A 111 -0.46 -9.20 -14.02
C SER A 111 -0.52 -10.30 -15.07
N LEU A 112 -0.74 -11.56 -14.64
CA LEU A 112 -0.98 -12.68 -15.56
C LEU A 112 -2.23 -12.46 -16.42
N LEU A 113 -3.35 -12.09 -15.80
CA LEU A 113 -4.66 -12.01 -16.47
C LEU A 113 -4.86 -10.75 -17.32
N LEU A 114 -4.38 -9.60 -16.85
CA LEU A 114 -4.66 -8.29 -17.45
C LEU A 114 -3.48 -7.76 -18.27
N LEU A 115 -2.23 -8.02 -17.86
CA LEU A 115 -1.03 -7.53 -18.54
C LEU A 115 -0.37 -8.60 -19.43
N GLY A 116 -0.73 -9.87 -19.27
CA GLY A 116 -0.16 -10.97 -20.06
C GLY A 116 1.32 -11.25 -19.77
N GLU A 117 1.80 -10.84 -18.59
CA GLU A 117 3.20 -11.04 -18.20
C GLU A 117 3.52 -12.54 -18.07
N LYS A 118 4.65 -12.98 -18.64
CA LYS A 118 5.13 -14.36 -18.50
C LYS A 118 6.04 -14.44 -17.29
N PHE A 119 5.73 -15.35 -16.37
CA PHE A 119 6.50 -15.53 -15.15
C PHE A 119 7.35 -16.80 -15.19
N GLU A 120 8.55 -16.71 -14.62
CA GLU A 120 9.40 -17.86 -14.37
C GLU A 120 8.94 -18.64 -13.12
N PHE A 121 9.20 -19.96 -13.10
CA PHE A 121 8.93 -20.84 -11.96
C PHE A 121 9.50 -20.32 -10.63
N ARG A 122 10.62 -19.57 -10.66
CA ARG A 122 11.22 -18.95 -9.47
C ARG A 122 10.32 -17.92 -8.82
N SER A 123 9.63 -17.11 -9.63
CA SER A 123 8.71 -16.08 -9.13
C SER A 123 7.48 -16.73 -8.48
N LEU A 124 6.93 -17.77 -9.11
CA LEU A 124 5.82 -18.54 -8.55
C LEU A 124 6.16 -19.14 -7.18
N PHE A 125 7.36 -19.73 -7.04
CA PHE A 125 7.81 -20.28 -5.76
C PHE A 125 7.94 -19.21 -4.68
N GLY A 126 8.44 -18.03 -5.03
CA GLY A 126 8.48 -16.87 -4.12
C GLY A 126 7.09 -16.43 -3.65
N VAL A 127 6.11 -16.37 -4.55
CA VAL A 127 4.71 -16.04 -4.21
C VAL A 127 4.11 -17.07 -3.25
N VAL A 128 4.35 -18.36 -3.49
CA VAL A 128 3.90 -19.44 -2.59
C VAL A 128 4.52 -19.29 -1.20
N LEU A 129 5.83 -19.05 -1.11
CA LEU A 129 6.53 -18.84 0.17
C LEU A 129 5.99 -17.64 0.95
N ILE A 130 5.75 -16.51 0.28
CA ILE A 130 5.15 -15.31 0.89
C ILE A 130 3.75 -15.65 1.41
N THR A 131 2.96 -16.39 0.62
CA THR A 131 1.59 -16.79 0.98
C THR A 131 1.57 -17.66 2.23
N VAL A 132 2.40 -18.70 2.25
CA VAL A 132 2.52 -19.61 3.40
C VAL A 132 3.00 -18.84 4.64
N GLY A 133 4.02 -17.99 4.50
CA GLY A 133 4.51 -17.16 5.60
C GLY A 133 3.44 -16.22 6.16
N ALA A 134 2.65 -15.58 5.29
CA ALA A 134 1.57 -14.70 5.71
C ALA A 134 0.47 -15.44 6.49
N ILE A 135 0.07 -16.63 6.02
CA ILE A 135 -0.94 -17.46 6.70
C ILE A 135 -0.41 -17.90 8.07
N LEU A 136 0.82 -18.40 8.16
CA LEU A 136 1.42 -18.85 9.42
C LEU A 136 1.52 -17.71 10.45
N MET A 137 1.77 -16.48 10.02
CA MET A 137 1.80 -15.31 10.91
C MET A 137 0.41 -14.85 11.36
N SER A 138 -0.64 -15.23 10.62
CA SER A 138 -2.02 -14.87 10.91
C SER A 138 -2.76 -15.89 11.75
N VAL A 139 -2.40 -17.17 11.63
CA VAL A 139 -2.95 -18.25 12.44
C VAL A 139 -2.28 -18.18 13.81
N ARG A 140 -2.91 -17.45 14.73
CA ARG A 140 -2.61 -17.42 16.15
C ARG A 140 -3.92 -17.53 16.93
#